data_AF-A0A522RDH1-F1
#
_entry.id   AF-A0A522RDH1-F1
#
_cell.length_a   1.000
_cell.length_b   1.000
_cell.length_c   1.000
_cell.angle_alpha   90.00
_cell.angle_beta   90.00
_cell.angle_gamma   90.00
#
_symmetry.space_group_name_H-M   'P 1'
#
loop_
_entity.id
_entity.type
_entity.pdbx_description
1 polymer ?
#
loop_
_entity_poly.entity_id
_entity_poly.type
_entity_poly.pdbx_seq_one_letter_code
_entity_poly.pdbx_strand_id
1 'polypeptide(L)'
;MKKQPFIYAFPLMFFVACHSKPSYYLSPDTRPYEAFDLTKENTFSNNIEGPAFRHDTLFVVNYKKDGTIGMVFPGGRCETYITLPKGSTANSIKFDPAGNMYLADFTRHNILKVDMDKQVSIYCHHDKFNQPNDICMNSNGWIYASDPNWKNGTGQVWLIKQDRVPELVATMGTSNGITLSPDEKQLYVDESNQLKIWKFDVDSSGRLSDKRLFA
;
A
#
# COMPACT_ATOMS: atom_id res chain seq x y z
N MET A 1 53.39 -7.90 57.33
CA MET A 1 52.11 -8.65 57.30
C MET A 1 51.44 -8.43 55.96
N LYS A 2 51.42 -9.43 55.07
CA LYS A 2 50.79 -9.37 53.75
C LYS A 2 49.29 -9.62 53.91
N LYS A 3 48.43 -8.68 53.51
CA LYS A 3 46.96 -8.90 53.45
C LYS A 3 46.62 -9.52 52.09
N GLN A 4 46.05 -10.72 52.10
CA GLN A 4 45.42 -11.33 50.93
C GLN A 4 44.09 -10.63 50.63
N PRO A 5 43.73 -10.36 49.37
CA PRO A 5 42.38 -9.92 49.03
C PRO A 5 41.44 -11.13 48.97
N PHE A 6 40.31 -11.03 49.65
CA PHE A 6 39.17 -11.93 49.50
C PHE A 6 38.50 -11.68 48.16
N ILE A 7 38.46 -12.69 47.29
CA ILE A 7 37.68 -12.67 46.05
C ILE A 7 36.27 -13.17 46.40
N TYR A 8 35.28 -12.28 46.34
CA TYR A 8 33.87 -12.67 46.39
C TYR A 8 33.41 -13.04 44.97
N ALA A 9 33.18 -14.32 44.71
CA ALA A 9 32.50 -14.77 43.51
C ALA A 9 30.99 -14.57 43.69
N PHE A 10 30.41 -13.59 43.01
CA PHE A 10 28.97 -13.47 42.86
C PHE A 10 28.50 -14.45 41.77
N PRO A 11 27.52 -15.32 42.03
CA PRO A 11 26.98 -16.18 40.98
C PRO A 11 26.18 -15.30 40.00
N LEU A 12 26.57 -15.33 38.73
CA LEU A 12 25.84 -14.66 37.65
C LEU A 12 24.55 -15.44 37.40
N MET A 13 23.43 -14.91 37.88
CA MET A 13 22.10 -15.47 37.69
C MET A 13 21.65 -15.16 36.24
N PHE A 14 21.72 -16.15 35.35
CA PHE A 14 21.16 -16.03 34.01
C PHE A 14 19.62 -16.06 34.10
N PHE A 15 18.98 -14.90 34.02
CA PHE A 15 17.56 -14.82 33.76
C PHE A 15 17.30 -15.14 32.28
N VAL A 16 16.91 -16.39 32.00
CA VAL A 16 16.29 -16.74 30.72
C VAL A 16 14.88 -16.14 30.74
N ALA A 17 14.75 -14.93 30.22
CA ALA A 17 13.43 -14.34 29.97
C ALA A 17 12.78 -15.12 28.82
N CYS A 18 11.91 -16.07 29.17
CA CYS A 18 11.07 -16.75 28.21
C CYS A 18 10.04 -15.73 27.70
N HIS A 19 10.31 -15.06 26.58
CA HIS A 19 9.31 -14.28 25.86
C HIS A 19 8.36 -15.24 25.16
N SER A 20 7.36 -15.75 25.89
CA SER A 20 6.18 -16.32 25.26
C SER A 20 5.53 -15.21 24.44
N LYS A 21 5.51 -15.37 23.11
CA LYS A 21 4.65 -14.55 22.25
C LYS A 21 3.24 -14.68 22.80
N PRO A 22 2.51 -13.57 23.07
CA PRO A 22 1.10 -13.67 23.44
C PRO A 22 0.39 -14.39 22.31
N SER A 23 -0.04 -15.62 22.57
CA SER A 23 -0.96 -16.31 21.70
C SER A 23 -2.30 -15.61 21.85
N TYR A 24 -2.68 -14.83 20.85
CA TYR A 24 -4.04 -14.32 20.72
C TYR A 24 -4.94 -15.51 20.32
N TYR A 25 -5.21 -16.39 21.29
CA TYR A 25 -6.35 -17.27 21.18
C TYR A 25 -7.58 -16.37 21.20
N LEU A 26 -8.23 -16.22 20.04
CA LEU A 26 -9.60 -15.74 19.99
C LEU A 26 -10.40 -16.64 20.94
N SER A 27 -10.93 -16.04 22.01
CA SER A 27 -11.80 -16.77 22.93
C SER A 27 -12.91 -17.43 22.08
N PRO A 28 -13.20 -18.72 22.26
CA PRO A 28 -14.27 -19.40 21.52
C PRO A 28 -15.66 -18.78 21.75
N ASP A 29 -15.77 -17.82 22.68
CA ASP A 29 -16.97 -17.11 23.07
C ASP A 29 -17.15 -15.73 22.38
N THR A 30 -16.21 -15.29 21.54
CA THR A 30 -16.42 -14.05 20.77
C THR A 30 -17.30 -14.34 19.56
N ARG A 31 -18.55 -13.86 19.61
CA ARG A 31 -19.40 -13.79 18.42
C ARG A 31 -18.62 -13.12 17.27
N PRO A 32 -18.72 -13.63 16.04
CA PRO A 32 -18.13 -12.98 14.88
C PRO A 32 -18.58 -11.52 14.81
N TYR A 33 -17.72 -10.65 14.26
CA TYR A 33 -18.11 -9.28 13.97
C TYR A 33 -19.31 -9.28 13.01
N GLU A 34 -20.39 -8.62 13.40
CA GLU A 34 -21.55 -8.41 12.54
C GLU A 34 -21.30 -7.16 11.69
N ALA A 35 -21.16 -7.37 10.38
CA ALA A 35 -21.00 -6.28 9.44
C ALA A 35 -22.30 -5.47 9.33
N PHE A 36 -22.17 -4.15 9.26
CA PHE A 36 -23.27 -3.22 9.01
C PHE A 36 -22.84 -2.19 7.98
N ASP A 37 -23.82 -1.61 7.28
CA ASP A 37 -23.56 -0.57 6.30
C ASP A 37 -23.13 0.73 7.00
N LEU A 38 -21.89 1.14 6.72
CA LEU A 38 -21.38 2.41 7.24
C LEU A 38 -21.93 3.60 6.44
N THR A 39 -22.13 3.43 5.13
CA THR A 39 -22.59 4.49 4.22
C THR A 39 -23.83 4.03 3.47
N LYS A 40 -24.64 4.99 3.00
CA LYS A 40 -25.80 4.68 2.16
C LYS A 40 -25.37 4.00 0.86
N GLU A 41 -26.20 3.10 0.35
CA GLU A 41 -26.04 2.54 -0.99
C GLU A 41 -25.93 3.64 -2.06
N ASN A 42 -25.21 3.34 -3.14
CA ASN A 42 -25.03 4.25 -4.29
C ASN A 42 -24.40 5.62 -3.94
N THR A 43 -23.65 5.69 -2.84
CA THR A 43 -22.89 6.90 -2.44
C THR A 43 -21.67 7.16 -3.35
N PHE A 44 -21.14 6.11 -3.97
CA PHE A 44 -19.93 6.15 -4.79
C PHE A 44 -20.24 5.83 -6.25
N SER A 45 -19.32 6.16 -7.17
CA SER A 45 -19.47 5.70 -8.56
C SER A 45 -19.17 4.20 -8.67
N ASN A 46 -19.43 3.64 -9.86
CA ASN A 46 -19.09 2.23 -10.16
C ASN A 46 -17.57 1.96 -10.24
N ASN A 47 -16.74 3.00 -10.14
CA ASN A 47 -15.27 2.90 -10.16
C ASN A 47 -14.66 3.14 -8.77
N ILE A 48 -15.40 2.93 -7.67
CA ILE A 48 -14.80 3.00 -6.34
C ILE A 48 -13.83 1.84 -6.10
N GLU A 49 -12.57 2.16 -5.78
CA GLU A 49 -11.47 1.21 -5.64
C GLU A 49 -10.41 1.72 -4.64
N GLY A 50 -9.37 0.92 -4.42
CA GLY A 50 -8.06 1.30 -3.82
C GLY A 50 -8.08 2.32 -2.68
N PRO A 51 -8.82 2.06 -1.57
CA PRO A 51 -8.95 3.01 -0.48
C PRO A 51 -7.67 3.13 0.36
N ALA A 52 -7.55 4.22 1.12
CA ALA A 52 -6.48 4.40 2.10
C ALA A 52 -6.96 5.07 3.37
N PHE A 53 -6.43 4.65 4.51
CA PHE A 53 -6.64 5.33 5.79
C PHE A 53 -5.56 6.38 6.04
N ARG A 54 -5.98 7.49 6.65
CA ARG A 54 -5.07 8.42 7.34
C ARG A 54 -5.73 8.82 8.67
N HIS A 55 -5.10 8.40 9.78
CA HIS A 55 -5.76 8.41 11.09
C HIS A 55 -7.11 7.65 11.02
N ASP A 56 -8.17 8.21 11.61
CA ASP A 56 -9.51 7.60 11.64
C ASP A 56 -10.38 7.94 10.41
N THR A 57 -9.78 8.52 9.36
CA THR A 57 -10.50 8.88 8.13
C THR A 57 -10.11 7.95 7.00
N LEU A 58 -11.13 7.33 6.38
CA LEU A 58 -10.98 6.55 5.16
C LEU A 58 -11.08 7.48 3.95
N PHE A 59 -10.13 7.37 3.04
CA PHE A 59 -10.12 8.06 1.76
C PHE A 59 -10.45 7.07 0.65
N VAL A 60 -11.29 7.49 -0.28
CA VAL A 60 -11.75 6.65 -1.40
C VAL A 60 -11.70 7.43 -2.70
N VAL A 61 -11.37 6.76 -3.79
CA VAL A 61 -11.51 7.34 -5.14
C VAL A 61 -12.97 7.33 -5.58
N ASN A 62 -13.27 8.22 -6.51
CA ASN A 62 -14.53 8.28 -7.28
C ASN A 62 -15.80 8.42 -6.40
N TYR A 63 -15.69 9.25 -5.36
CA TYR A 63 -16.81 9.61 -4.48
C TYR A 63 -17.90 10.40 -5.23
N LYS A 64 -19.12 9.86 -5.31
CA LYS A 64 -20.25 10.32 -6.15
C LYS A 64 -20.00 10.29 -7.66
N LYS A 65 -18.81 10.65 -8.13
CA LYS A 65 -18.43 10.65 -9.55
C LYS A 65 -16.93 10.42 -9.72
N ASP A 66 -16.58 9.91 -10.89
CA ASP A 66 -15.19 9.70 -11.30
C ASP A 66 -14.36 10.98 -11.26
N GLY A 67 -13.10 10.84 -10.90
CA GLY A 67 -12.15 11.95 -10.81
C GLY A 67 -12.29 12.78 -9.53
N THR A 68 -12.89 12.23 -8.46
CA THR A 68 -12.96 12.87 -7.15
C THR A 68 -12.36 11.97 -6.08
N ILE A 69 -11.88 12.57 -4.99
CA ILE A 69 -11.50 11.82 -3.78
C ILE A 69 -12.49 12.17 -2.68
N GLY A 70 -13.02 11.17 -2.00
CA GLY A 70 -13.90 11.32 -0.83
C GLY A 70 -13.17 11.04 0.47
N MET A 71 -13.65 11.66 1.55
CA MET A 71 -13.40 11.27 2.93
C MET A 71 -14.65 10.58 3.47
N VAL A 72 -14.45 9.48 4.17
CA VAL A 72 -15.46 8.77 4.95
C VAL A 72 -15.01 8.82 6.41
N PHE A 73 -15.76 9.56 7.22
CA PHE A 73 -15.49 9.77 8.64
C PHE A 73 -16.07 8.63 9.48
N PRO A 74 -15.62 8.46 10.74
CA PRO A 74 -16.31 7.60 11.70
C PRO A 74 -17.80 7.96 11.76
N GLY A 75 -18.66 6.94 11.72
CA GLY A 75 -20.12 7.11 11.67
C GLY A 75 -20.70 7.38 10.28
N GLY A 76 -19.90 7.31 9.21
CA GLY A 76 -20.42 7.22 7.83
C GLY A 76 -20.73 8.55 7.14
N ARG A 77 -20.43 9.68 7.78
CA ARG A 77 -20.46 10.98 7.10
C ARG A 77 -19.39 10.98 6.00
N CYS A 78 -19.77 11.42 4.81
CA CYS A 78 -18.85 11.52 3.67
C CYS A 78 -18.77 12.94 3.12
N GLU A 79 -17.58 13.36 2.70
CA GLU A 79 -17.33 14.66 2.09
C GLU A 79 -16.34 14.55 0.92
N THR A 80 -16.45 15.43 -0.06
CA THR A 80 -15.45 15.51 -1.13
C THR A 80 -14.17 16.15 -0.57
N TYR A 81 -13.04 15.45 -0.70
CA TYR A 81 -11.73 15.96 -0.32
C TYR A 81 -11.16 16.91 -1.38
N ILE A 82 -11.12 16.43 -2.63
CA ILE A 82 -10.63 17.14 -3.83
C ILE A 82 -11.37 16.65 -5.08
N THR A 83 -11.29 17.43 -6.15
CA THR A 83 -11.60 17.00 -7.52
C THR A 83 -10.31 17.05 -8.34
N LEU A 84 -10.02 15.99 -9.07
CA LEU A 84 -8.84 15.87 -9.92
C LEU A 84 -8.98 16.72 -11.18
N PRO A 85 -7.87 17.04 -11.87
CA PRO A 85 -7.90 17.69 -13.17
C PRO A 85 -8.81 16.96 -14.16
N LYS A 86 -9.41 17.72 -15.08
CA LYS A 86 -10.32 17.16 -16.09
C LYS A 86 -9.64 16.02 -16.87
N GLY A 87 -10.31 14.86 -16.89
CA GLY A 87 -9.83 13.67 -17.58
C GLY A 87 -8.96 12.74 -16.73
N SER A 88 -8.59 13.13 -15.51
CA SER A 88 -7.93 12.23 -14.55
C SER A 88 -8.94 11.42 -13.76
N THR A 89 -8.68 10.13 -13.62
CA THR A 89 -9.45 9.22 -12.75
C THR A 89 -8.46 8.34 -12.01
N ALA A 90 -8.47 8.43 -10.68
CA ALA A 90 -7.60 7.63 -9.84
C ALA A 90 -8.23 6.26 -9.54
N ASN A 91 -7.38 5.23 -9.38
CA ASN A 91 -7.81 3.90 -8.94
C ASN A 91 -7.37 3.54 -7.52
N SER A 92 -6.25 4.12 -7.04
CA SER A 92 -5.71 3.86 -5.71
C SER A 92 -5.19 5.10 -5.01
N ILE A 93 -5.06 5.01 -3.69
CA ILE A 93 -4.56 6.07 -2.81
C ILE A 93 -3.45 5.49 -1.91
N LYS A 94 -2.35 6.25 -1.74
CA LYS A 94 -1.40 6.07 -0.63
C LYS A 94 -0.98 7.41 -0.05
N PHE A 95 -0.61 7.40 1.23
CA PHE A 95 -0.06 8.58 1.89
C PHE A 95 1.41 8.36 2.24
N ASP A 96 2.22 9.40 2.09
CA ASP A 96 3.54 9.43 2.71
C ASP A 96 3.46 9.94 4.18
N PRO A 97 4.54 9.79 4.98
CA PRO A 97 4.56 10.28 6.36
C PRO A 97 4.38 11.80 6.51
N ALA A 98 4.63 12.58 5.46
CA ALA A 98 4.39 14.03 5.45
C ALA A 98 2.91 14.37 5.16
N GLY A 99 2.08 13.36 4.89
CA GLY A 99 0.66 13.49 4.62
C GLY A 99 0.31 13.77 3.16
N ASN A 100 1.30 13.81 2.26
CA ASN A 100 1.02 13.93 0.84
C ASN A 100 0.32 12.66 0.34
N MET A 101 -0.64 12.83 -0.55
CA MET A 101 -1.41 11.75 -1.16
C MET A 101 -0.85 11.44 -2.55
N TYR A 102 -0.69 10.17 -2.86
CA TYR A 102 -0.28 9.66 -4.16
C TYR A 102 -1.43 8.85 -4.75
N LEU A 103 -1.65 9.02 -6.04
CA LEU A 103 -2.79 8.44 -6.75
C LEU A 103 -2.32 7.80 -8.06
N ALA A 104 -2.81 6.61 -8.36
CA ALA A 104 -2.63 6.00 -9.67
C ALA A 104 -3.74 6.49 -10.62
N ASP A 105 -3.40 7.43 -11.51
CA ASP A 105 -4.31 7.98 -12.52
C ASP A 105 -4.30 7.11 -13.77
N PHE A 106 -5.23 6.16 -13.81
CA PHE A 106 -5.29 5.15 -14.85
C PHE A 106 -5.72 5.73 -16.21
N THR A 107 -6.49 6.83 -16.21
CA THR A 107 -7.02 7.43 -17.45
C THR A 107 -5.97 8.29 -18.16
N ARG A 108 -5.10 8.97 -17.40
CA ARG A 108 -4.05 9.83 -17.97
C ARG A 108 -2.66 9.22 -17.89
N HIS A 109 -2.56 7.97 -17.43
CA HIS A 109 -1.31 7.22 -17.30
C HIS A 109 -0.27 7.94 -16.42
N ASN A 110 -0.68 8.39 -15.23
CA ASN A 110 0.22 9.10 -14.31
C ASN A 110 0.21 8.48 -12.92
N ILE A 111 1.27 8.73 -12.17
CA ILE A 111 1.17 8.83 -10.72
C ILE A 111 1.01 10.31 -10.39
N LEU A 112 -0.09 10.68 -9.71
CA LEU A 112 -0.30 12.04 -9.24
C LEU A 112 0.16 12.16 -7.79
N LYS A 113 0.57 13.37 -7.42
CA LYS A 113 0.78 13.79 -6.03
C LYS A 113 -0.20 14.92 -5.70
N VAL A 114 -0.83 14.81 -4.54
CA VAL A 114 -1.61 15.88 -3.92
C VAL A 114 -0.91 16.26 -2.62
N ASP A 115 -0.46 17.51 -2.53
CA ASP A 115 0.19 17.99 -1.32
C ASP A 115 -0.81 18.36 -0.21
N MET A 116 -0.28 18.83 0.92
CA MET A 116 -1.09 19.22 2.08
C MET A 116 -1.93 20.47 1.84
N ASP A 117 -1.58 21.29 0.86
CA ASP A 117 -2.36 22.45 0.38
C ASP A 117 -3.39 22.05 -0.69
N LYS A 118 -3.54 20.74 -0.93
CA LYS A 118 -4.42 20.12 -1.92
C LYS A 118 -4.09 20.48 -3.38
N GLN A 119 -2.84 20.87 -3.66
CA GLN A 119 -2.39 21.07 -5.03
C GLN A 119 -2.09 19.73 -5.69
N VAL A 120 -2.67 19.53 -6.87
CA VAL A 120 -2.48 18.32 -7.67
C VAL A 120 -1.36 18.54 -8.67
N SER A 121 -0.40 17.62 -8.72
CA SER A 121 0.72 17.62 -9.67
C SER A 121 1.00 16.22 -10.20
N ILE A 122 1.62 16.13 -11.38
CA ILE A 122 2.14 14.85 -11.87
C ILE A 122 3.40 14.53 -11.07
N TYR A 123 3.39 13.43 -10.32
CA TYR A 123 4.56 12.95 -9.62
C TYR A 123 5.55 12.33 -10.60
N CYS A 124 5.06 11.45 -11.47
CA CYS A 124 5.81 10.89 -12.59
C CYS A 124 4.87 10.45 -13.73
N HIS A 125 5.45 10.37 -14.92
CA HIS A 125 4.84 9.83 -16.13
C HIS A 125 5.88 9.00 -16.88
N HIS A 126 5.42 8.01 -17.65
CA HIS A 126 6.27 7.27 -18.57
C HIS A 126 5.45 6.77 -19.76
N ASP A 127 5.97 6.93 -20.98
CA ASP A 127 5.25 6.60 -22.23
C ASP A 127 4.84 5.12 -22.37
N LYS A 128 5.46 4.24 -21.56
CA LYS A 128 5.16 2.80 -21.52
C LYS A 128 4.22 2.38 -20.40
N PHE A 129 3.69 3.31 -19.61
CA PHE A 129 2.60 3.00 -18.69
C PHE A 129 1.38 2.56 -19.50
N ASN A 130 0.78 1.44 -19.12
CA ASN A 130 -0.49 0.98 -19.69
C ASN A 130 -1.65 1.78 -19.11
N GLN A 131 -1.75 1.82 -17.78
CA GLN A 131 -2.74 2.48 -16.94
C GLN A 131 -2.44 2.13 -15.47
N PRO A 132 -1.62 2.91 -14.75
CA PRO A 132 -1.28 2.62 -13.36
C PRO A 132 -2.55 2.36 -12.53
N ASN A 133 -2.55 1.29 -11.73
CA ASN A 133 -3.74 0.80 -11.05
C ASN A 133 -3.60 0.94 -9.53
N ASP A 134 -2.77 0.12 -8.89
CA ASP A 134 -2.53 0.18 -7.45
C ASP A 134 -1.07 0.56 -7.17
N ILE A 135 -0.85 1.18 -6.01
CA ILE A 135 0.48 1.59 -5.58
C ILE A 135 0.73 1.17 -4.14
N CYS A 136 1.98 0.81 -3.83
CA CYS A 136 2.46 0.71 -2.46
C CYS A 136 3.74 1.53 -2.29
N MET A 137 4.07 1.85 -1.05
CA MET A 137 5.21 2.70 -0.72
C MET A 137 6.04 2.04 0.37
N ASN A 138 7.37 2.07 0.22
CA ASN A 138 8.30 1.61 1.24
C ASN A 138 8.71 2.74 2.19
N SER A 139 9.48 2.38 3.23
CA SER A 139 9.99 3.27 4.27
C SER A 139 10.93 4.37 3.75
N ASN A 140 11.53 4.18 2.57
CA ASN A 140 12.34 5.19 1.87
C ASN A 140 11.50 6.16 1.00
N GLY A 141 10.18 5.96 0.94
CA GLY A 141 9.26 6.73 0.11
C GLY A 141 9.26 6.32 -1.37
N TRP A 142 9.84 5.17 -1.71
CA TRP A 142 9.78 4.64 -3.08
C TRP A 142 8.43 4.00 -3.34
N ILE A 143 7.90 4.22 -4.53
CA ILE A 143 6.60 3.71 -4.96
C ILE A 143 6.80 2.50 -5.86
N TYR A 144 6.08 1.42 -5.57
CA TYR A 144 5.82 0.37 -6.55
C TYR A 144 4.42 0.56 -7.11
N ALA A 145 4.29 0.53 -8.43
CA ALA A 145 3.00 0.68 -9.12
C ALA A 145 2.71 -0.54 -9.99
N SER A 146 1.53 -1.12 -9.83
CA SER A 146 0.99 -2.08 -10.80
C SER A 146 0.40 -1.34 -12.00
N ASP A 147 0.52 -1.95 -13.17
CA ASP A 147 0.21 -1.29 -14.43
C ASP A 147 -0.38 -2.28 -15.46
N PRO A 148 -1.65 -2.70 -15.25
CA PRO A 148 -2.30 -3.71 -16.08
C PRO A 148 -2.52 -3.24 -17.51
N ASN A 149 -2.47 -4.18 -18.44
CA ASN A 149 -3.00 -4.05 -19.79
C ASN A 149 -4.19 -5.01 -19.93
N TRP A 150 -5.37 -4.54 -19.52
CA TRP A 150 -6.60 -5.36 -19.51
C TRP A 150 -6.92 -5.96 -20.87
N LYS A 151 -6.74 -5.18 -21.94
CA LYS A 151 -7.03 -5.62 -23.31
C LYS A 151 -6.23 -6.85 -23.70
N ASN A 152 -4.96 -6.92 -23.28
CA ASN A 152 -4.04 -7.99 -23.67
C ASN A 152 -3.88 -9.06 -22.58
N GLY A 153 -4.50 -8.89 -21.40
CA GLY A 153 -4.36 -9.82 -20.28
C GLY A 153 -2.94 -9.87 -19.70
N THR A 154 -2.17 -8.81 -19.87
CA THR A 154 -0.78 -8.65 -19.39
C THR A 154 -0.69 -7.48 -18.41
N GLY A 155 0.50 -7.24 -17.87
CA GLY A 155 0.73 -6.16 -16.91
C GLY A 155 2.19 -5.97 -16.58
N GLN A 156 2.46 -4.92 -15.83
CA GLN A 156 3.80 -4.46 -15.47
C GLN A 156 3.84 -4.05 -14.00
N VAL A 157 5.05 -4.06 -13.43
CA VAL A 157 5.34 -3.43 -12.14
C VAL A 157 6.46 -2.43 -12.33
N TRP A 158 6.22 -1.20 -11.88
CA TRP A 158 7.16 -0.08 -11.95
C TRP A 158 7.66 0.28 -10.56
N LEU A 159 8.93 0.65 -10.45
CA LEU A 159 9.55 1.23 -9.27
C LEU A 159 9.85 2.70 -9.54
N ILE A 160 9.41 3.58 -8.65
CA ILE A 160 9.63 5.02 -8.74
C ILE A 160 10.32 5.48 -7.46
N LYS A 161 11.57 5.90 -7.58
CA LYS A 161 12.39 6.38 -6.46
C LYS A 161 12.26 7.90 -6.31
N GLN A 162 13.15 8.50 -5.52
CA GLN A 162 13.15 9.93 -5.21
C GLN A 162 13.47 10.83 -6.42
N ASP A 163 14.22 10.32 -7.39
CA ASP A 163 14.49 10.99 -8.67
C ASP A 163 13.27 11.01 -9.61
N ARG A 164 12.20 10.29 -9.23
CA ARG A 164 10.92 10.17 -9.94
C ARG A 164 11.02 9.57 -11.33
N VAL A 165 12.10 8.83 -11.61
CA VAL A 165 12.27 8.10 -12.87
C VAL A 165 11.66 6.72 -12.73
N PRO A 166 10.62 6.36 -13.51
CA PRO A 166 10.02 5.04 -13.43
C PRO A 166 10.93 3.95 -14.03
N GLU A 167 11.24 2.93 -13.23
CA GLU A 167 11.99 1.75 -13.63
C GLU A 167 11.05 0.55 -13.78
N LEU A 168 11.02 -0.11 -14.94
CA LEU A 168 10.28 -1.35 -15.12
C LEU A 168 11.00 -2.49 -14.38
N VAL A 169 10.36 -3.05 -13.33
CA VAL A 169 10.97 -4.09 -12.48
C VAL A 169 10.36 -5.47 -12.66
N ALA A 170 9.16 -5.58 -13.27
CA ALA A 170 8.60 -6.86 -13.69
C ALA A 170 7.59 -6.71 -14.83
N THR A 171 7.48 -7.76 -15.64
CA THR A 171 6.37 -7.99 -16.58
C THR A 171 5.60 -9.23 -16.15
N MET A 172 4.27 -9.21 -16.24
CA MET A 172 3.42 -10.26 -15.71
C MET A 172 2.05 -10.34 -16.43
N GLY A 173 1.11 -11.14 -15.90
CA GLY A 173 -0.30 -11.12 -16.28
C GLY A 173 -0.99 -9.82 -15.85
N THR A 174 -2.31 -9.80 -15.76
CA THR A 174 -3.10 -8.57 -15.46
C THR A 174 -2.86 -8.07 -14.04
N SER A 175 -1.75 -7.37 -13.82
CA SER A 175 -1.27 -6.87 -12.52
C SER A 175 -2.28 -5.93 -11.88
N ASN A 176 -2.60 -6.11 -10.60
CA ASN A 176 -3.61 -5.28 -9.92
C ASN A 176 -3.17 -4.85 -8.52
N GLY A 177 -3.77 -5.36 -7.44
CA GLY A 177 -3.36 -5.08 -6.07
C GLY A 177 -1.87 -5.39 -5.83
N ILE A 178 -1.21 -4.50 -5.09
CA ILE A 178 0.23 -4.56 -4.82
C ILE A 178 0.54 -4.16 -3.38
N THR A 179 1.40 -4.92 -2.70
CA THR A 179 1.81 -4.59 -1.33
C THR A 179 3.17 -5.17 -0.95
N LEU A 180 3.88 -4.51 -0.03
CA LEU A 180 5.11 -5.01 0.57
C LEU A 180 4.81 -5.85 1.81
N SER A 181 5.70 -6.78 2.16
CA SER A 181 5.75 -7.36 3.50
C SER A 181 6.10 -6.29 4.53
N PRO A 182 5.76 -6.49 5.82
CA PRO A 182 6.10 -5.54 6.89
C PRO A 182 7.61 -5.26 7.03
N ASP A 183 8.47 -6.20 6.65
CA ASP A 183 9.93 -6.04 6.64
C ASP A 183 10.49 -5.56 5.29
N GLU A 184 9.61 -5.28 4.32
CA GLU A 184 9.89 -4.78 2.97
C GLU A 184 10.77 -5.67 2.10
N LYS A 185 11.04 -6.91 2.53
CA LYS A 185 11.86 -7.88 1.78
C LYS A 185 11.08 -8.62 0.72
N GLN A 186 9.76 -8.50 0.71
CA GLN A 186 8.87 -9.17 -0.21
C GLN A 186 7.89 -8.18 -0.81
N LEU A 187 7.63 -8.33 -2.11
CA LEU A 187 6.55 -7.65 -2.81
C LEU A 187 5.53 -8.69 -3.26
N TYR A 188 4.26 -8.44 -2.99
CA TYR A 188 3.13 -9.25 -3.45
C TYR A 188 2.35 -8.48 -4.51
N VAL A 189 2.01 -9.15 -5.61
CA VAL A 189 1.22 -8.56 -6.70
C VAL A 189 0.23 -9.61 -7.22
N ASP A 190 -1.05 -9.28 -7.28
CA ASP A 190 -2.04 -10.17 -7.91
C ASP A 190 -2.15 -9.97 -9.43
N GLU A 191 -2.58 -11.04 -10.10
CA GLU A 191 -2.95 -11.06 -11.50
C GLU A 191 -4.46 -11.35 -11.61
N SER A 192 -5.29 -10.33 -11.81
CA SER A 192 -6.75 -10.46 -11.67
C SER A 192 -7.36 -11.44 -12.68
N ASN A 193 -6.90 -11.44 -13.93
CA ASN A 193 -7.42 -12.38 -14.94
C ASN A 193 -6.89 -13.81 -14.73
N GLN A 194 -5.72 -13.95 -14.10
CA GLN A 194 -5.08 -15.24 -13.89
C GLN A 194 -5.43 -15.86 -12.53
N LEU A 195 -6.06 -15.10 -11.63
CA LEU A 195 -6.46 -15.52 -10.28
C LEU A 195 -5.27 -16.04 -9.47
N LYS A 196 -4.14 -15.33 -9.52
CA LYS A 196 -2.91 -15.68 -8.83
C LYS A 196 -2.37 -14.50 -8.05
N ILE A 197 -1.79 -14.77 -6.89
CA ILE A 197 -0.94 -13.82 -6.18
C ILE A 197 0.50 -14.29 -6.31
N TRP A 198 1.36 -13.44 -6.81
CA TRP A 198 2.80 -13.67 -6.89
C TRP A 198 3.51 -12.97 -5.75
N LYS A 199 4.57 -13.59 -5.23
CA LYS A 199 5.54 -12.93 -4.35
C LYS A 199 6.90 -12.84 -5.04
N PHE A 200 7.62 -11.77 -4.76
CA PHE A 200 8.97 -11.48 -5.24
C PHE A 200 9.86 -11.16 -4.07
N ASP A 201 11.13 -11.58 -4.13
CA ASP A 201 12.16 -11.01 -3.25
C ASP A 201 12.48 -9.58 -3.69
N VAL A 202 12.68 -8.69 -2.71
CA VAL A 202 13.04 -7.29 -2.91
C VAL A 202 14.45 -7.06 -2.37
N ASP A 203 15.35 -6.57 -3.22
CA ASP A 203 16.72 -6.23 -2.80
C ASP A 203 16.81 -4.80 -2.22
N SER A 204 17.98 -4.44 -1.69
CA SER A 204 18.24 -3.10 -1.12
C SER A 204 18.12 -1.95 -2.12
N SER A 205 18.16 -2.22 -3.42
CA SER A 205 17.95 -1.24 -4.50
C SER A 205 16.49 -1.19 -4.99
N GLY A 206 15.63 -2.03 -4.40
CA GLY A 206 14.22 -2.16 -4.69
C GLY A 206 13.89 -3.07 -5.86
N ARG A 207 14.89 -3.73 -6.47
CA ARG A 207 14.67 -4.62 -7.62
C ARG A 207 14.04 -5.92 -7.17
N LEU A 208 13.28 -6.51 -8.10
CA LEU A 208 12.52 -7.73 -7.86
C LEU A 208 13.28 -8.95 -8.41
N SER A 209 13.24 -10.04 -7.66
CA SER A 209 13.75 -11.34 -8.08
C SER A 209 12.88 -12.48 -7.54
N ASP A 210 13.17 -13.71 -7.97
CA ASP A 210 12.54 -14.94 -7.49
C ASP A 210 10.99 -14.89 -7.46
N LYS A 211 10.39 -14.59 -8.63
CA LYS A 211 8.93 -14.63 -8.81
C LYS A 211 8.42 -16.03 -8.51
N ARG A 212 7.54 -16.16 -7.52
CA ARG A 212 7.00 -17.44 -7.07
C ARG A 212 5.54 -17.31 -6.64
N LEU A 213 4.76 -18.36 -6.87
CA LEU A 213 3.33 -18.35 -6.55
C LEU A 213 3.15 -18.28 -5.04
N PHE A 214 2.27 -17.41 -4.57
CA PHE A 214 1.90 -17.26 -3.17
C PHE A 214 0.56 -17.93 -2.86
N ALA A 215 -0.47 -17.60 -3.65
CA ALA A 215 -1.83 -18.12 -3.54
C ALA A 215 -2.50 -18.19 -4.92
#